data_AF-A0A9D4J5E1-F1
#
_entry.id   AF-A0A9D4J5E1-F1
#
_cell.length_a   1.000
_cell.length_b   1.000
_cell.length_c   1.000
_cell.angle_alpha   90.00
_cell.angle_beta   90.00
_cell.angle_gamma   90.00
#
_symmetry.space_group_name_H-M   'P 1'
#
loop_
_entity.id
_entity.type
_entity.pdbx_description
1 polymer ?
#
loop_
_entity_poly.entity_id
_entity_poly.type
_entity_poly.pdbx_seq_one_letter_code
_entity_poly.pdbx_strand_id
1 'polypeptide(L)'
;MIADIEWQPLQARRQTSKVTMMYRIINILNDIPSDPFLRSSISSKRGSRIRYIVPYYRTDYLRHSSFTSATRLWNQLPYHLVTPPVLKRARKGWHRNKPQ
;
A
#
# COMPACT_ATOMS: atom_id res chain seq x y z
N MET A 1 29.12 4.95 -14.35
CA MET A 1 28.25 3.92 -13.74
C MET A 1 27.03 4.58 -13.10
N ILE A 2 25.95 3.83 -12.79
CA ILE A 2 24.69 4.39 -12.22
C ILE A 2 24.93 5.23 -10.94
N ALA A 3 25.99 4.94 -10.18
CA ALA A 3 26.39 5.73 -9.02
C ALA A 3 26.84 7.16 -9.38
N ASP A 4 27.41 7.37 -10.56
CA ASP A 4 27.97 8.65 -10.99
C ASP A 4 26.91 9.63 -11.50
N ILE A 5 25.70 9.12 -11.75
CA ILE A 5 24.55 9.90 -12.24
C ILE A 5 23.50 10.14 -11.14
N GLU A 6 23.83 9.85 -9.88
CA GLU A 6 22.95 9.97 -8.70
C GLU A 6 21.58 9.26 -8.84
N TRP A 7 21.48 8.34 -9.80
CA TRP A 7 20.24 7.66 -10.07
C TRP A 7 20.04 6.53 -9.09
N GLN A 8 18.86 6.53 -8.46
CA GLN A 8 18.43 5.40 -7.64
C GLN A 8 18.55 4.09 -8.43
N PRO A 9 19.13 3.02 -7.85
CA PRO A 9 19.21 1.72 -8.50
C PRO A 9 17.83 1.22 -8.97
N LEU A 10 17.80 0.48 -10.08
CA LEU A 10 16.55 -0.06 -10.64
C LEU A 10 15.75 -0.87 -9.61
N GLN A 11 16.44 -1.63 -8.76
CA GLN A 11 15.82 -2.39 -7.69
C GLN A 11 15.11 -1.48 -6.66
N ALA A 12 15.76 -0.40 -6.24
CA ALA A 12 15.17 0.59 -5.33
C ALA A 12 13.93 1.21 -5.96
N ARG A 13 14.01 1.65 -7.22
CA ARG A 13 12.87 2.20 -7.97
C ARG A 13 11.70 1.20 -8.04
N ARG A 14 11.98 -0.07 -8.34
CA ARG A 14 10.97 -1.14 -8.38
C ARG A 14 10.31 -1.38 -7.01
N GLN A 15 11.07 -1.33 -5.92
CA GLN A 15 10.54 -1.46 -4.56
C GLN A 15 9.63 -0.29 -4.20
N THR A 16 10.07 0.95 -4.50
CA THR A 16 9.27 2.16 -4.29
C THR A 16 7.95 2.10 -5.05
N SER A 17 7.96 1.73 -6.33
CA SER A 17 6.73 1.61 -7.13
C SER A 17 5.73 0.61 -6.54
N LYS A 18 6.21 -0.54 -6.04
CA LYS A 18 5.37 -1.56 -5.40
C LYS A 18 4.72 -1.04 -4.12
N VAL A 19 5.50 -0.38 -3.27
CA VAL A 19 5.01 0.20 -2.01
C VAL A 19 4.03 1.35 -2.27
N THR A 20 4.32 2.22 -3.25
CA THR A 20 3.42 3.31 -3.64
C THR A 20 2.08 2.78 -4.16
N MET A 21 2.10 1.73 -4.99
CA MET A 21 0.86 1.09 -5.44
C MET A 21 0.06 0.54 -4.26
N MET A 22 0.73 -0.14 -3.31
CA MET A 22 0.10 -0.66 -2.10
C MET A 22 -0.53 0.47 -1.26
N TYR A 23 0.19 1.56 -1.04
CA TYR A 23 -0.32 2.75 -0.35
C TYR A 23 -1.58 3.30 -1.01
N ARG A 24 -1.59 3.40 -2.35
CA ARG A 24 -2.75 3.91 -3.10
C ARG A 24 -3.96 2.99 -3.00
N ILE A 25 -3.77 1.67 -3.05
CA ILE A 25 -4.85 0.68 -2.87
C ILE A 25 -5.44 0.78 -1.46
N ILE A 26 -4.59 0.86 -0.44
CA ILE A 26 -5.02 0.91 0.97
C ILE A 26 -5.79 2.20 1.27
N ASN A 27 -5.35 3.32 0.71
CA ASN A 27 -5.99 4.63 0.91
C ASN A 27 -7.09 4.93 -0.12
N ILE A 28 -7.48 3.96 -0.97
CA ILE A 28 -8.53 4.11 -1.99
C ILE A 28 -8.26 5.32 -2.89
N LEU A 29 -7.00 5.51 -3.26
CA LEU A 29 -6.55 6.54 -4.22
C LEU A 29 -6.56 6.04 -5.67
N ASN A 30 -6.79 4.74 -5.86
CA ASN A 30 -6.94 4.07 -7.15
C ASN A 30 -8.25 3.29 -7.18
N ASP A 31 -8.79 3.05 -8.37
CA ASP A 31 -10.01 2.27 -8.61
C ASP A 31 -9.77 0.74 -8.56
N ILE A 32 -8.90 0.30 -7.65
CA ILE A 32 -8.61 -1.12 -7.41
C ILE A 32 -9.27 -1.50 -6.09
N PRO A 33 -10.26 -2.41 -6.09
CA PRO A 33 -10.92 -2.82 -4.86
C PRO A 33 -9.92 -3.55 -3.96
N SER A 34 -9.73 -3.08 -2.73
CA SER A 34 -8.76 -3.66 -1.78
C SER A 34 -9.26 -4.94 -1.12
N ASP A 35 -10.56 -5.04 -0.87
CA ASP A 35 -11.22 -6.12 -0.11
C ASP A 35 -10.95 -7.56 -0.62
N PRO A 36 -11.01 -7.86 -1.93
CA PRO A 36 -10.74 -9.23 -2.40
C PRO A 36 -9.27 -9.64 -2.31
N PHE A 37 -8.35 -8.69 -2.27
CA PHE A 37 -6.91 -8.97 -2.39
C PHE A 37 -6.15 -8.78 -1.08
N LEU A 38 -6.56 -7.84 -0.22
CA LEU A 38 -5.85 -7.47 1.00
C LEU A 38 -6.63 -7.88 2.24
N ARG A 39 -6.20 -8.97 2.88
CA ARG A 39 -6.75 -9.41 4.17
C ARG A 39 -5.86 -8.92 5.31
N SER A 40 -6.42 -8.16 6.24
CA SER A 40 -5.70 -7.73 7.44
C SER A 40 -5.33 -8.95 8.30
N SER A 41 -4.11 -8.94 8.84
CA SER A 41 -3.70 -9.96 9.80
C SER A 41 -4.35 -9.65 11.15
N ILE A 42 -5.08 -10.60 11.72
CA ILE A 42 -5.91 -10.46 12.94
C ILE A 42 -5.05 -10.34 14.23
N SER A 43 -3.77 -9.99 14.15
CA SER A 43 -2.94 -9.77 15.36
C SER A 43 -3.27 -8.42 16.03
N SER A 44 -4.51 -8.31 16.50
CA SER A 44 -5.04 -7.28 17.37
C SER A 44 -4.42 -7.40 18.77
N LYS A 45 -3.33 -6.67 18.98
CA LYS A 45 -3.01 -6.14 20.31
C LYS A 45 -2.85 -4.62 20.17
N ARG A 46 -3.84 -3.89 20.68
CA ARG A 46 -3.88 -2.45 21.01
C ARG A 46 -2.85 -1.57 20.27
N GLY A 47 -3.29 -0.85 19.24
CA GLY A 47 -2.53 0.24 18.61
C GLY A 47 -1.52 -0.16 17.51
N SER A 48 -1.46 -1.44 17.12
CA SER A 48 -0.32 -1.99 16.37
C SER A 48 -0.65 -2.37 14.91
N ARG A 49 0.06 -1.73 13.96
CA ARG A 49 0.42 -2.22 12.61
C ARG A 49 -0.73 -2.71 11.70
N ILE A 50 -1.09 -1.90 10.69
CA ILE A 50 -1.83 -2.40 9.50
C ILE A 50 -0.90 -3.33 8.72
N ARG A 51 -0.92 -4.61 9.09
CA ARG A 51 -0.23 -5.70 8.41
C ARG A 51 -1.23 -6.53 7.65
N TYR A 52 -0.81 -6.98 6.48
CA TYR A 52 -1.61 -7.82 5.62
C TYR A 52 -1.08 -9.24 5.62
N ILE A 53 -1.99 -10.20 5.49
CA ILE A 53 -1.63 -11.60 5.29
C ILE A 53 -0.92 -11.70 3.95
N VAL A 54 0.29 -12.28 3.96
CA VAL A 54 1.01 -12.61 2.73
C VAL A 54 0.52 -13.99 2.29
N PRO A 55 -0.15 -14.12 1.14
CA PRO A 55 -0.59 -15.42 0.67
C PRO A 55 0.61 -16.32 0.38
N TYR A 56 0.49 -17.59 0.72
CA TYR A 56 1.49 -18.60 0.40
C TYR A 56 1.18 -19.21 -0.98
N TYR A 57 2.19 -19.24 -1.84
CA TYR A 57 2.11 -19.89 -3.15
C TYR A 57 3.30 -20.84 -3.31
N ARG A 58 3.05 -22.01 -3.89
CA ARG A 58 4.09 -22.98 -4.25
C ARG A 58 4.82 -22.60 -5.53
N THR A 59 4.14 -21.90 -6.45
CA THR A 59 4.71 -21.45 -7.73
C THR A 59 5.54 -20.19 -7.55
N ASP A 60 6.79 -20.21 -8.00
CA ASP A 60 7.73 -19.09 -7.82
C ASP A 60 7.25 -17.80 -8.48
N TYR A 61 6.66 -17.88 -9.68
CA TYR A 61 6.11 -16.71 -10.35
C TYR A 61 5.06 -15.98 -9.48
N LEU A 62 4.17 -16.72 -8.82
CA LEU A 62 3.16 -16.13 -7.93
C LEU A 62 3.79 -15.61 -6.63
N ARG A 63 4.77 -16.35 -6.08
CA ARG A 63 5.53 -15.96 -4.89
C ARG A 63 6.31 -14.65 -5.09
N HIS A 64 6.80 -14.40 -6.30
CA HIS A 64 7.57 -13.21 -6.66
C HIS A 64 6.76 -12.16 -7.43
N SER A 65 5.47 -12.40 -7.65
CA SER A 65 4.55 -11.44 -8.28
C SER A 65 4.54 -10.10 -7.54
N SER A 66 4.12 -9.05 -8.25
CA SER A 66 4.10 -7.69 -7.71
C SER A 66 3.29 -7.59 -6.42
N PHE A 67 2.17 -8.31 -6.31
CA PHE A 67 1.26 -8.22 -5.17
C PHE A 67 1.83 -8.87 -3.89
N THR A 68 2.36 -10.09 -4.01
CA THR A 68 2.95 -10.81 -2.88
C THR A 68 4.22 -10.14 -2.38
N SER A 69 5.06 -9.70 -3.32
CA SER A 69 6.29 -8.97 -2.99
C SER A 69 6.00 -7.57 -2.41
N ALA A 70 4.99 -6.85 -2.91
CA ALA A 70 4.56 -5.57 -2.33
C ALA A 70 4.03 -5.74 -0.91
N THR A 71 3.23 -6.77 -0.65
CA THR A 71 2.69 -7.07 0.69
C THR A 71 3.79 -7.36 1.69
N ARG A 72 4.83 -8.11 1.28
CA ARG A 72 6.03 -8.37 2.11
C ARG A 72 6.77 -7.08 2.42
N LEU A 73 7.02 -6.24 1.41
CA LEU A 73 7.69 -4.95 1.58
C LEU A 73 6.90 -4.02 2.50
N TRP A 74 5.59 -3.93 2.33
CA TRP A 74 4.70 -3.13 3.17
C TRP A 74 4.80 -3.54 4.65
N ASN A 75 4.75 -4.84 4.94
CA ASN A 75 4.82 -5.37 6.30
C ASN A 75 6.17 -5.11 7.00
N GLN A 76 7.22 -4.79 6.23
CA GLN A 76 8.56 -4.42 6.72
C GLN A 76 8.69 -2.91 6.99
N LEU A 77 7.74 -2.08 6.56
CA LEU A 77 7.84 -0.63 6.72
C LEU A 77 7.77 -0.19 8.20
N PRO A 78 8.56 0.82 8.58
CA PRO A 78 8.40 1.52 9.85
C PRO A 78 7.00 2.12 10.01
N TYR A 79 6.47 2.07 11.24
CA TYR A 79 5.12 2.52 11.57
C TYR A 79 4.85 3.99 11.20
N HIS A 80 5.85 4.87 11.38
CA HIS A 80 5.72 6.30 11.11
C HIS A 80 5.53 6.63 9.61
N LEU A 81 5.86 5.70 8.70
CA LEU A 81 5.64 5.85 7.26
C LEU A 81 4.28 5.33 6.80
N VAL A 82 3.68 4.41 7.57
CA VAL A 82 2.41 3.75 7.24
C VAL A 82 1.21 4.53 7.76
N THR A 83 1.39 5.24 8.88
CA THR A 83 0.35 6.10 9.43
C THR A 83 0.36 7.41 8.65
N PRO A 84 -0.65 7.73 7.82
CA PRO A 84 -0.70 9.05 7.23
C PRO A 84 -0.79 10.07 8.38
N PRO A 85 -0.02 11.18 8.37
CA PRO A 85 -0.35 12.30 9.22
C PRO A 85 -1.79 12.66 8.86
N VAL A 86 -2.71 12.59 9.83
CA VAL A 86 -4.16 12.75 9.66
C VAL A 86 -4.46 13.79 8.59
N LEU A 87 -4.66 13.35 7.35
CA LEU A 87 -5.12 14.20 6.27
C LEU A 87 -6.57 14.45 6.62
N LYS A 88 -6.84 15.60 7.25
CA LYS A 88 -8.19 16.13 7.44
C LYS A 88 -8.89 16.00 6.10
N ARG A 89 -9.82 15.04 6.02
CA ARG A 89 -10.67 14.82 4.86
C ARG A 89 -11.51 16.08 4.72
N ALA A 90 -11.04 17.05 3.94
CA ALA A 90 -11.85 18.17 3.51
C ALA A 90 -12.92 17.60 2.59
N ARG A 91 -14.03 17.13 3.17
CA ARG A 91 -15.29 16.91 2.46
C ARG A 91 -15.71 18.29 1.97
N LYS A 92 -15.26 18.70 0.78
CA LYS A 92 -15.91 19.80 0.04
C LYS A 92 -17.38 19.38 -0.09
N GLY A 93 -18.25 20.16 0.55
CA GLY A 93 -19.68 19.95 0.51
C GLY A 93 -20.17 19.94 -0.93
N TRP A 94 -20.60 18.77 -1.40
CA TRP A 94 -21.51 18.69 -2.53
C TRP A 94 -22.92 18.84 -1.96
N HIS A 95 -23.35 20.09 -1.78
CA HIS A 95 -24.78 20.39 -1.63
C HIS A 95 -25.43 20.12 -2.98
N ARG A 96 -26.00 18.92 -3.14
CA ARG A 96 -27.05 18.66 -4.11
C ARG A 96 -28.31 19.38 -3.62
N ASN A 97 -28.57 20.59 -4.12
CA ASN A 97 -29.93 21.13 -4.07
C ASN A 97 -30.78 20.36 -5.10
N LYS A 98 -31.79 19.64 -4.62
CA LYS A 98 -32.91 19.12 -5.41
C LYS A 98 -34.09 20.10 -5.29
N PRO A 99 -34.99 20.14 -6.29
CA PRO A 99 -35.94 21.23 -6.50
C PRO A 99 -37.18 21.09 -5.60
N GLN A 100 -37.82 22.23 -5.33
CA GLN A 100 -39.26 22.36 -5.14
C GLN A 100 -39.79 23.35 -6.17
#